data_AF-A0A6G7VK06-F1
#
_entry.id   AF-A0A6G7VK06-F1
#
_cell.length_a   1.000
_cell.length_b   1.000
_cell.length_c   1.000
_cell.angle_alpha   90.00
_cell.angle_beta   90.00
_cell.angle_gamma   90.00
#
_symmetry.space_group_name_H-M   'P 1'
#
loop_
_entity.id
_entity.type
_entity.pdbx_description
1 polymer ?
#
loop_
_entity_poly.entity_id
_entity_poly.type
_entity_poly.pdbx_seq_one_letter_code
_entity_poly.pdbx_strand_id
1 'polypeptide(L)'
;MSEDNDPAGLAAWLAHPLFLTFVVFVLTSIIGSFINQSIQRNADARRSYDDSLVQIATRWQDDASHANRITTLMFERAAMTDLLRSALQRQVMHEVLERKILYDAIYQRWNTQLPQILATLDGFDAAEGLRAELSASFIGDFASKFARIDGCITLVHDRFLSRATQHAFASSHLSCPPEAVTDPMRWLRLDVDKIRTGARRFETDLLTRFEARRQIERRVAECIFDRRPSVWSRIMMSEVEQDEADILRARECEVQA
;
A
#
# COMPACT_ATOMS: atom_id res chain seq x y z
N MET A 1 48.35 -9.96 -68.86
CA MET A 1 48.41 -9.28 -67.55
C MET A 1 47.77 -10.22 -66.56
N SER A 2 48.60 -11.10 -65.99
CA SER A 2 48.21 -11.96 -64.88
C SER A 2 48.90 -11.35 -63.67
N GLU A 3 48.12 -10.82 -62.73
CA GLU A 3 48.62 -10.36 -61.44
C GLU A 3 49.00 -11.61 -60.63
N ASP A 4 50.31 -11.89 -60.56
CA ASP A 4 50.86 -12.87 -59.63
C ASP A 4 50.69 -12.33 -58.21
N ASN A 5 49.61 -12.75 -57.54
CA ASN A 5 49.48 -12.63 -56.10
C ASN A 5 50.45 -13.64 -55.45
N ASP A 6 51.69 -13.19 -55.22
CA ASP A 6 52.71 -14.00 -54.54
C ASP A 6 52.26 -14.34 -53.10
N PRO A 7 51.98 -15.62 -52.79
CA PRO A 7 51.54 -16.03 -51.46
C PRO A 7 52.63 -15.84 -50.39
N ALA A 8 53.90 -15.70 -50.80
CA ALA A 8 55.04 -15.53 -49.91
C ALA A 8 55.13 -14.12 -49.28
N GLY A 9 54.74 -13.07 -50.02
CA GLY A 9 54.76 -11.69 -49.52
C GLY A 9 53.66 -11.43 -48.49
N LEU A 10 52.48 -12.01 -48.73
CA LEU A 10 51.36 -12.01 -47.77
C LEU A 10 51.72 -12.76 -46.48
N ALA A 11 52.34 -13.94 -46.59
CA ALA A 11 52.76 -14.72 -45.43
C ALA A 11 53.82 -14.00 -44.58
N ALA A 12 54.78 -13.31 -45.21
CA ALA A 12 55.80 -12.54 -44.51
C ALA A 12 55.23 -11.30 -43.79
N TRP A 13 54.21 -10.65 -44.38
CA TRP A 13 53.55 -9.48 -43.78
C TRP A 13 52.65 -9.88 -42.60
N LEU A 14 51.94 -11.01 -42.71
CA LEU A 14 51.13 -11.59 -41.64
C LEU A 14 52.00 -12.05 -40.44
N ALA A 15 53.25 -12.44 -40.68
CA ALA A 15 54.22 -12.82 -39.64
C ALA A 15 54.97 -11.62 -39.04
N HIS A 16 54.75 -10.39 -39.53
CA HIS A 16 55.47 -9.22 -39.06
C HIS A 16 55.07 -8.90 -37.61
N PRO A 17 56.02 -8.73 -36.66
CA PRO A 17 55.72 -8.60 -35.23
C PRO A 17 54.79 -7.42 -34.92
N LEU A 18 54.91 -6.31 -35.66
CA LEU A 18 54.01 -5.16 -35.55
C LEU A 18 52.55 -5.49 -35.93
N PHE A 19 52.34 -6.24 -37.01
CA PHE A 19 50.99 -6.64 -37.44
C PHE A 19 50.36 -7.58 -36.41
N LEU A 20 51.16 -8.52 -35.88
CA LEU A 20 50.74 -9.45 -34.85
C LEU A 20 50.34 -8.71 -33.56
N THR A 21 51.13 -7.72 -33.12
CA THR A 21 50.77 -6.87 -31.96
C THR A 21 49.51 -6.04 -32.21
N PHE A 22 49.31 -5.53 -33.43
CA PHE A 22 48.11 -4.79 -33.79
C PHE A 22 46.86 -5.67 -33.77
N VAL A 23 46.94 -6.87 -34.35
CA VAL A 23 45.84 -7.86 -34.32
C VAL A 23 45.51 -8.27 -32.89
N VAL A 24 46.52 -8.54 -32.05
CA VAL A 24 46.31 -8.84 -30.63
C VAL A 24 45.68 -7.66 -29.89
N PHE A 25 46.11 -6.43 -30.15
CA PHE A 25 45.54 -5.22 -29.56
C PHE A 25 44.07 -5.00 -29.98
N VAL A 26 43.75 -5.23 -31.26
CA VAL A 26 42.37 -5.13 -31.77
C VAL A 26 41.50 -6.22 -31.14
N LEU A 27 41.96 -7.47 -31.11
CA LEU A 27 41.23 -8.58 -30.50
C LEU A 27 41.03 -8.39 -29.00
N THR A 28 42.07 -7.97 -28.26
CA THR A 28 41.96 -7.69 -26.83
C THR A 28 41.08 -6.47 -26.53
N SER A 29 41.08 -5.45 -27.39
CA SER A 29 40.16 -4.29 -27.26
C SER A 29 38.71 -4.70 -27.49
N ILE A 30 38.44 -5.53 -28.51
CA ILE A 30 37.11 -6.06 -28.80
C ILE A 30 36.63 -6.93 -27.63
N ILE A 31 37.44 -7.90 -27.20
CA ILE A 31 37.11 -8.78 -26.06
C ILE A 31 36.93 -7.96 -24.77
N GLY A 32 37.81 -6.97 -24.52
CA GLY A 32 37.73 -6.09 -23.36
C GLY A 32 36.46 -5.24 -23.36
N SER A 33 36.05 -4.71 -24.52
CA SER A 33 34.78 -3.99 -24.69
C SER A 33 33.59 -4.89 -24.38
N PHE A 34 33.59 -6.13 -24.87
CA PHE A 34 32.54 -7.10 -24.57
C PHE A 34 32.45 -7.48 -23.10
N ILE A 35 33.59 -7.73 -22.44
CA ILE A 35 33.63 -8.03 -21.00
C ILE A 35 33.07 -6.84 -20.21
N ASN A 36 33.52 -5.63 -20.51
CA ASN A 36 33.06 -4.42 -19.83
C ASN A 36 31.56 -4.18 -20.02
N GLN A 37 31.04 -4.38 -21.24
CA GLN A 37 29.62 -4.26 -21.53
C GLN A 37 28.79 -5.33 -20.78
N SER A 38 29.31 -6.55 -20.63
CA SER A 38 28.64 -7.59 -19.84
C SER A 38 28.60 -7.26 -18.34
N ILE A 39 29.69 -6.70 -17.80
CA ILE A 39 29.79 -6.31 -16.39
C ILE A 39 28.85 -5.13 -16.10
N GLN A 40 28.85 -4.10 -16.96
CA GLN A 40 27.97 -2.95 -16.82
C GLN A 40 26.49 -3.36 -16.86
N ARG A 41 26.10 -4.20 -17.83
CA ARG A 41 24.71 -4.69 -17.91
C ARG A 41 24.30 -5.52 -16.71
N ASN A 42 25.17 -6.36 -16.17
CA ASN A 42 24.89 -7.10 -14.94
C ASN A 42 24.77 -6.18 -13.72
N ALA A 43 25.58 -5.12 -13.66
CA ALA A 43 25.47 -4.10 -12.61
C ALA A 43 24.15 -3.33 -12.70
N ASP A 44 23.73 -2.92 -13.90
CA ASP A 44 22.45 -2.23 -14.12
C ASP A 44 21.25 -3.15 -13.88
N ALA A 45 21.37 -4.42 -14.22
CA ALA A 45 20.37 -5.45 -13.91
C ALA A 45 20.19 -5.66 -12.39
N ARG A 46 21.26 -5.54 -11.59
CA ARG A 46 21.18 -5.57 -10.13
C ARG A 46 20.57 -4.28 -9.57
N ARG A 47 20.98 -3.11 -10.07
CA ARG A 47 20.40 -1.82 -9.65
C ARG A 47 18.89 -1.76 -9.90
N SER A 48 18.44 -2.17 -11.09
CA SER A 48 17.00 -2.22 -11.41
C SER A 48 16.22 -3.19 -10.51
N TYR A 49 16.84 -4.31 -10.10
CA TYR A 49 16.24 -5.23 -9.12
C TYR A 49 16.14 -4.59 -7.73
N ASP A 50 17.22 -3.99 -7.25
CA ASP A 50 17.24 -3.30 -5.96
C ASP A 50 16.21 -2.15 -5.95
N ASP A 51 16.10 -1.37 -7.02
CA ASP A 51 15.10 -0.31 -7.18
C ASP A 51 13.68 -0.86 -7.14
N SER A 52 13.42 -2.03 -7.77
CA SER A 52 12.11 -2.67 -7.74
C SER A 52 11.73 -3.12 -6.33
N LEU A 53 12.67 -3.68 -5.56
CA LEU A 53 12.45 -4.07 -4.16
C LEU A 53 12.22 -2.85 -3.27
N VAL A 54 12.92 -1.75 -3.52
CA VAL A 54 12.70 -0.47 -2.82
C VAL A 54 11.30 0.07 -3.12
N GLN A 55 10.88 0.09 -4.39
CA GLN A 55 9.54 0.54 -4.76
C GLN A 55 8.43 -0.32 -4.15
N ILE A 56 8.62 -1.65 -4.11
CA ILE A 56 7.72 -2.57 -3.42
C ILE A 56 7.67 -2.17 -1.94
N ALA A 57 8.82 -2.04 -1.27
CA ALA A 57 8.89 -1.67 0.14
C ALA A 57 8.25 -0.30 0.46
N THR A 58 8.41 0.71 -0.41
CA THR A 58 7.78 2.02 -0.20
C THR A 58 6.27 1.94 -0.31
N ARG A 59 5.73 1.21 -1.31
CA ARG A 59 4.27 1.00 -1.43
C ARG A 59 3.70 0.30 -0.21
N TRP A 60 4.40 -0.73 0.30
CA TRP A 60 4.01 -1.42 1.53
C TRP A 60 3.96 -0.49 2.74
N GLN A 61 4.94 0.40 2.85
CA GLN A 61 5.00 1.33 3.95
C GLN A 61 3.86 2.36 3.87
N ASP A 62 3.52 2.82 2.67
CA ASP A 62 2.40 3.73 2.44
C ASP A 62 1.07 3.03 2.78
N ASP A 63 0.81 1.83 2.28
CA ASP A 63 -0.41 1.06 2.56
C ASP A 63 -0.60 0.78 4.07
N ALA A 64 0.46 0.34 4.75
CA ALA A 64 0.44 0.13 6.19
C ALA A 64 0.18 1.44 6.95
N SER A 65 0.73 2.55 6.47
CA SER A 65 0.47 3.87 7.06
C SER A 65 -0.99 4.29 6.92
N HIS A 66 -1.63 4.02 5.77
CA HIS A 66 -3.03 4.32 5.54
C HIS A 66 -3.95 3.46 6.41
N ALA A 67 -3.68 2.15 6.49
CA ALA A 67 -4.40 1.23 7.37
C ALA A 67 -4.30 1.68 8.84
N ASN A 68 -3.10 2.02 9.31
CA ASN A 68 -2.88 2.51 10.68
C ASN A 68 -3.61 3.84 10.96
N ARG A 69 -3.67 4.75 9.98
CA ARG A 69 -4.43 5.99 10.11
C ARG A 69 -5.93 5.71 10.25
N ILE A 70 -6.49 4.77 9.47
CA ILE A 70 -7.89 4.38 9.58
C ILE A 70 -8.18 3.78 10.96
N THR A 71 -7.39 2.81 11.42
CA THR A 71 -7.59 2.17 12.73
C THR A 71 -7.44 3.18 13.87
N THR A 72 -6.47 4.09 13.79
CA THR A 72 -6.29 5.18 14.76
C THR A 72 -7.55 6.05 14.84
N LEU A 73 -8.09 6.49 13.70
CA LEU A 73 -9.32 7.28 13.66
C LEU A 73 -10.51 6.56 14.30
N MET A 74 -10.61 5.23 14.10
CA MET A 74 -11.65 4.42 14.72
C MET A 74 -11.49 4.34 16.24
N PHE A 75 -10.27 4.08 16.73
CA PHE A 75 -9.99 4.00 18.16
C PHE A 75 -10.17 5.35 18.86
N GLU A 76 -9.71 6.44 18.26
CA GLU A 76 -9.90 7.80 18.77
C GLU A 76 -11.39 8.12 18.95
N ARG A 77 -12.20 7.84 17.91
CA ARG A 77 -13.64 8.11 17.94
C ARG A 77 -14.38 7.20 18.93
N ALA A 78 -14.00 5.93 19.03
CA ALA A 78 -14.53 5.01 20.04
C ALA A 78 -14.17 5.47 21.47
N ALA A 79 -12.94 5.94 21.70
CA ALA A 79 -12.50 6.44 22.98
C ALA A 79 -13.25 7.72 23.41
N MET A 80 -13.41 8.70 22.52
CA MET A 80 -14.19 9.90 22.87
C MET A 80 -15.66 9.62 23.05
N THR A 81 -16.23 8.67 22.30
CA THR A 81 -17.60 8.20 22.57
C THR A 81 -17.74 7.73 24.02
N ASP A 82 -16.79 6.92 24.50
CA ASP A 82 -16.81 6.40 25.86
C ASP A 82 -16.60 7.48 26.93
N LEU A 83 -15.71 8.44 26.67
CA LEU A 83 -15.48 9.56 27.58
C LEU A 83 -16.72 10.45 27.67
N LEU A 84 -17.32 10.81 26.55
CA LEU A 84 -18.56 11.59 26.53
C LEU A 84 -19.70 10.82 27.20
N ARG A 85 -19.83 9.52 26.91
CA ARG A 85 -20.78 8.63 27.56
C ARG A 85 -20.60 8.65 29.09
N SER A 86 -19.37 8.52 29.57
CA SER A 86 -19.07 8.58 31.00
C SER A 86 -19.47 9.91 31.64
N ALA A 87 -19.21 11.06 30.98
CA ALA A 87 -19.64 12.36 31.48
C ALA A 87 -21.17 12.51 31.52
N LEU A 88 -21.86 12.07 30.47
CA LEU A 88 -23.32 12.07 30.39
C LEU A 88 -23.95 11.21 31.50
N GLN A 89 -23.33 10.07 31.82
CA GLN A 89 -23.73 9.19 32.93
C GLN A 89 -23.61 9.88 34.29
N ARG A 90 -22.54 10.65 34.50
CA ARG A 90 -22.29 11.40 35.75
C ARG A 90 -23.07 12.71 35.84
N GLN A 91 -23.70 13.14 34.74
CA GLN A 91 -24.51 14.36 34.65
C GLN A 91 -23.75 15.66 35.02
N VAL A 92 -22.43 15.70 34.78
CA VAL A 92 -21.60 16.89 35.08
C VAL A 92 -21.60 17.83 33.87
N MET A 93 -22.31 18.95 33.95
CA MET A 93 -22.56 19.88 32.84
C MET A 93 -21.29 20.32 32.10
N HIS A 94 -20.32 20.86 32.85
CA HIS A 94 -19.02 21.28 32.30
C HIS A 94 -18.36 20.15 31.49
N GLU A 95 -18.25 18.94 32.07
CA GLU A 95 -17.56 17.83 31.43
C GLU A 95 -18.29 17.36 30.17
N VAL A 96 -19.63 17.38 30.19
CA VAL A 96 -20.44 16.99 29.03
C VAL A 96 -20.19 17.96 27.87
N LEU A 97 -20.21 19.27 28.13
CA LEU A 97 -19.97 20.28 27.09
C LEU A 97 -18.55 20.18 26.52
N GLU A 98 -17.55 20.10 27.39
CA GLU A 98 -16.15 19.96 26.98
C GLU A 98 -15.93 18.69 26.14
N ARG A 99 -16.43 17.53 26.61
CA ARG A 99 -16.27 16.26 25.89
C ARG A 99 -17.10 16.22 24.62
N LYS A 100 -18.22 16.94 24.53
CA LYS A 100 -18.98 17.06 23.28
C LYS A 100 -18.20 17.83 22.22
N ILE A 101 -17.53 18.92 22.60
CA ILE A 101 -16.65 19.68 21.69
C ILE A 101 -15.53 18.78 21.16
N LEU A 102 -14.86 18.03 22.04
CA LEU A 102 -13.82 17.07 21.64
C LEU A 102 -14.37 15.97 20.74
N TYR A 103 -15.55 15.45 21.04
CA TYR A 103 -16.23 14.47 20.21
C TYR A 103 -16.52 15.01 18.80
N ASP A 104 -17.04 16.23 18.70
CA ASP A 104 -17.38 16.86 17.42
C ASP A 104 -16.14 17.15 16.57
N ALA A 105 -15.03 17.53 17.21
CA ALA A 105 -13.75 17.68 16.52
C ALA A 105 -13.29 16.34 15.90
N ILE A 106 -13.45 15.23 16.60
CA ILE A 106 -13.11 13.89 16.06
C ILE A 106 -14.11 13.45 15.00
N TYR A 107 -15.40 13.74 15.15
CA TYR A 107 -16.42 13.51 14.13
C TYR A 107 -16.06 14.23 12.83
N GLN A 108 -15.68 15.51 12.90
CA GLN A 108 -15.24 16.28 11.73
C GLN A 108 -13.95 15.69 11.13
N ARG A 109 -12.98 15.32 11.96
CA ARG A 109 -11.74 14.68 11.51
C ARG A 109 -12.03 13.37 10.77
N TRP A 110 -12.92 12.53 11.30
CA TRP A 110 -13.34 11.30 10.64
C TRP A 110 -13.92 11.58 9.25
N ASN A 111 -14.88 12.50 9.16
CA ASN A 111 -15.57 12.80 7.91
C ASN A 111 -14.71 13.54 6.88
N THR A 112 -13.58 14.11 7.28
CA THR A 112 -12.63 14.78 6.38
C THR A 112 -11.47 13.87 5.98
N GLN A 113 -10.87 13.15 6.94
CA GLN A 113 -9.70 12.31 6.68
C GLN A 113 -10.04 10.97 6.06
N LEU A 114 -11.17 10.34 6.43
CA LEU A 114 -11.52 9.03 5.87
C LEU A 114 -11.71 9.08 4.34
N PRO A 115 -12.49 10.03 3.77
CA PRO A 115 -12.60 10.14 2.32
C PRO A 115 -11.27 10.44 1.63
N GLN A 116 -10.40 11.25 2.25
CA GLN A 116 -9.07 11.54 1.72
C GLN A 116 -8.18 10.29 1.67
N ILE A 117 -8.17 9.49 2.73
CA ILE A 117 -7.42 8.22 2.77
C ILE A 117 -7.97 7.26 1.72
N LEU A 118 -9.29 7.20 1.54
CA LEU A 118 -9.90 6.35 0.51
C LEU A 118 -9.54 6.82 -0.90
N ALA A 119 -9.58 8.12 -1.17
CA ALA A 119 -9.18 8.68 -2.46
C ALA A 119 -7.69 8.45 -2.78
N THR A 120 -6.81 8.48 -1.78
CA THR A 120 -5.39 8.13 -2.00
C THR A 120 -5.21 6.66 -2.35
N LEU A 121 -6.01 5.76 -1.77
CA LEU A 121 -5.98 4.34 -2.12
C LEU A 121 -6.51 4.09 -3.54
N ASP A 122 -7.40 4.94 -4.05
CA ASP A 122 -7.95 4.86 -5.42
C ASP A 122 -6.93 5.23 -6.51
N GLY A 123 -5.92 6.04 -6.17
CA GLY A 123 -4.90 6.50 -7.12
C GLY A 123 -3.80 5.49 -7.43
N PHE A 124 -3.77 4.36 -6.72
CA PHE A 124 -2.81 3.28 -6.94
C PHE A 124 -3.49 2.11 -7.67
N ASP A 125 -3.25 1.95 -8.97
CA ASP A 125 -3.81 0.84 -9.78
C ASP A 125 -3.49 -0.56 -9.21
N ALA A 126 -2.44 -0.70 -8.39
CA ALA A 126 -2.09 -1.96 -7.70
C ALA A 126 -2.79 -2.17 -6.34
N ALA A 127 -3.51 -1.16 -5.82
CA ALA A 127 -4.24 -1.18 -4.56
C ALA A 127 -5.74 -1.51 -4.73
N GLU A 128 -6.17 -1.86 -5.95
CA GLU A 128 -7.57 -2.19 -6.27
C GLU A 128 -8.13 -3.28 -5.34
N GLY A 129 -7.31 -4.28 -4.99
CA GLY A 129 -7.64 -5.32 -4.00
C GLY A 129 -7.76 -4.80 -2.57
N LEU A 130 -6.85 -3.92 -2.12
CA LEU A 130 -6.88 -3.34 -0.78
C LEU A 130 -8.10 -2.43 -0.59
N ARG A 131 -8.40 -1.57 -1.57
CA ARG A 131 -9.61 -0.74 -1.60
C ARG A 131 -10.87 -1.59 -1.60
N ALA A 132 -11.00 -2.58 -2.49
CA ALA A 132 -12.19 -3.42 -2.56
C ALA A 132 -12.43 -4.16 -1.23
N GLU A 133 -11.37 -4.65 -0.59
CA GLU A 133 -11.44 -5.32 0.70
C GLU A 133 -11.77 -4.37 1.87
N LEU A 134 -11.14 -3.20 1.91
CA LEU A 134 -11.37 -2.14 2.91
C LEU A 134 -12.80 -1.56 2.80
N SER A 135 -13.24 -1.24 1.59
CA SER A 135 -14.47 -0.49 1.31
C SER A 135 -15.74 -1.35 1.40
N ALA A 136 -15.71 -2.59 0.90
CA ALA A 136 -16.93 -3.39 0.74
C ALA A 136 -17.40 -4.06 2.05
N SER A 137 -16.48 -4.48 2.93
CA SER A 137 -16.85 -5.24 4.14
C SER A 137 -16.73 -4.45 5.43
N PHE A 138 -15.70 -3.61 5.55
CA PHE A 138 -15.31 -3.07 6.84
C PHE A 138 -15.75 -1.62 7.01
N ILE A 139 -15.42 -0.73 6.07
CA ILE A 139 -15.74 0.70 6.22
C ILE A 139 -17.24 0.95 6.22
N GLY A 140 -18.03 0.27 5.38
CA GLY A 140 -19.50 0.39 5.39
C GLY A 140 -20.11 0.00 6.74
N ASP A 141 -19.62 -1.09 7.33
CA ASP A 141 -20.07 -1.60 8.63
C ASP A 141 -19.75 -0.62 9.76
N PHE A 142 -18.56 -0.04 9.77
CA PHE A 142 -18.14 0.89 10.80
C PHE A 142 -18.72 2.28 10.64
N ALA A 143 -18.83 2.79 9.42
CA ALA A 143 -19.49 4.06 9.13
C ALA A 143 -20.95 4.00 9.58
N SER A 144 -21.67 2.89 9.32
CA SER A 144 -23.04 2.72 9.79
C SER A 144 -23.15 2.65 11.33
N LYS A 145 -22.21 1.95 12.00
CA LYS A 145 -22.14 1.91 13.47
C LYS A 145 -21.89 3.29 14.06
N PHE A 146 -20.94 4.03 13.51
CA PHE A 146 -20.64 5.38 13.97
C PHE A 146 -21.80 6.35 13.71
N ALA A 147 -22.47 6.29 12.56
CA ALA A 147 -23.65 7.11 12.28
C ALA A 147 -24.78 6.89 13.31
N ARG A 148 -24.97 5.65 13.76
CA ARG A 148 -25.91 5.34 14.85
C ARG A 148 -25.45 5.92 16.19
N ILE A 149 -24.17 5.79 16.51
CA ILE A 149 -23.57 6.38 17.70
C ILE A 149 -23.77 7.91 17.70
N ASP A 150 -23.52 8.58 16.58
CA ASP A 150 -23.68 10.03 16.42
C ASP A 150 -25.12 10.46 16.73
N GLY A 151 -26.11 9.75 16.17
CA GLY A 151 -27.51 10.03 16.43
C GLY A 151 -27.89 9.83 17.89
N CYS A 152 -27.40 8.75 18.52
CA CYS A 152 -27.69 8.49 19.92
C CYS A 152 -26.98 9.47 20.87
N ILE A 153 -25.75 9.88 20.59
CA ILE A 153 -25.06 10.92 21.37
C ILE A 153 -25.80 12.25 21.28
N THR A 154 -26.16 12.67 20.07
CA THR A 154 -26.90 13.91 19.84
C THR A 154 -28.20 13.90 20.64
N LEU A 155 -28.95 12.81 20.57
CA LEU A 155 -30.14 12.62 21.38
C LEU A 155 -29.88 12.77 22.89
N VAL A 156 -28.92 12.03 23.44
CA VAL A 156 -28.68 12.04 24.88
C VAL A 156 -28.23 13.42 25.34
N HIS A 157 -27.40 14.08 24.54
CA HIS A 157 -26.94 15.42 24.79
C HIS A 157 -28.09 16.44 24.78
N ASP A 158 -28.97 16.40 23.80
CA ASP A 158 -30.14 17.31 23.71
C ASP A 158 -31.10 17.10 24.87
N ARG A 159 -31.33 15.83 25.28
CA ARG A 159 -32.12 15.51 26.49
C ARG A 159 -31.47 16.05 27.75
N PHE A 160 -30.16 15.94 27.86
CA PHE A 160 -29.39 16.45 28.99
C PHE A 160 -29.49 17.98 29.07
N LEU A 161 -29.25 18.68 27.95
CA LEU A 161 -29.40 20.13 27.88
C LEU A 161 -30.83 20.56 28.18
N SER A 162 -31.83 19.89 27.61
CA SER A 162 -33.24 20.23 27.86
C SER A 162 -33.60 20.20 29.34
N ARG A 163 -33.10 19.20 30.07
CA ARG A 163 -33.30 19.09 31.53
C ARG A 163 -32.59 20.19 32.29
N ALA A 164 -31.38 20.54 31.86
CA ALA A 164 -30.56 21.51 32.58
C ALA A 164 -30.97 22.96 32.32
N THR A 165 -31.43 23.28 31.11
CA THR A 165 -31.80 24.65 30.70
C THR A 165 -33.30 24.90 30.71
N GLN A 166 -34.12 23.86 30.91
CA GLN A 166 -35.59 23.92 30.82
C GLN A 166 -36.10 24.35 29.43
N HIS A 167 -35.27 24.27 28.40
CA HIS A 167 -35.65 24.53 27.01
C HIS A 167 -35.83 23.24 26.23
N ALA A 168 -36.88 23.15 25.43
CA ALA A 168 -37.07 22.03 24.52
C ALA A 168 -36.11 22.18 23.32
N PHE A 169 -35.24 21.20 23.11
CA PHE A 169 -34.43 21.10 21.90
C PHE A 169 -35.11 20.14 20.91
N ALA A 170 -35.10 20.48 19.63
CA ALA A 170 -35.59 19.60 18.58
C ALA A 170 -34.61 18.43 18.42
N SER A 171 -34.89 17.31 19.08
CA SER A 171 -34.03 16.12 18.99
C SER A 171 -34.21 15.43 17.64
N SER A 172 -33.15 15.40 16.83
CA SER A 172 -33.13 14.58 15.62
C SER A 172 -32.70 13.15 15.98
N HIS A 173 -33.68 12.28 16.20
CA HIS A 173 -33.45 10.86 16.53
C HIS A 173 -33.24 9.96 15.31
N LEU A 174 -33.25 10.54 14.10
CA LEU A 174 -33.41 9.80 12.84
C LEU A 174 -32.38 8.68 12.65
N SER A 175 -31.22 8.77 13.32
CA SER A 175 -30.14 7.79 13.26
C SER A 175 -30.02 6.88 14.50
N CYS A 176 -30.70 7.18 15.61
CA CYS A 176 -30.65 6.36 16.82
C CYS A 176 -31.74 5.28 16.79
N PRO A 177 -31.40 3.98 16.81
CA PRO A 177 -32.39 2.92 16.72
C PRO A 177 -33.39 3.00 17.88
N PRO A 178 -34.67 2.64 17.66
CA PRO A 178 -35.72 2.79 18.67
C PRO A 178 -35.40 2.04 19.98
N GLU A 179 -34.70 0.91 19.88
CA GLU A 179 -34.20 0.13 21.03
C GLU A 179 -33.15 0.89 21.86
N ALA A 180 -32.36 1.77 21.23
CA ALA A 180 -31.38 2.61 21.91
C ALA A 180 -32.00 3.88 22.50
N VAL A 181 -33.23 4.25 22.13
CA VAL A 181 -33.90 5.44 22.68
C VAL A 181 -34.28 5.25 24.15
N THR A 182 -34.53 4.00 24.57
CA THR A 182 -34.94 3.62 25.94
C THR A 182 -33.75 3.58 26.89
N ASP A 183 -32.63 2.98 26.48
CA ASP A 183 -31.36 2.94 27.23
C ASP A 183 -30.16 3.23 26.31
N PRO A 184 -29.94 4.51 25.98
CA PRO A 184 -28.91 4.90 25.03
C PRO A 184 -27.49 4.68 25.58
N MET A 185 -27.32 4.71 26.91
CA MET A 185 -26.00 4.60 27.52
C MET A 185 -25.47 3.16 27.47
N ARG A 186 -26.34 2.18 27.69
CA ARG A 186 -26.00 0.78 27.49
C ARG A 186 -25.70 0.47 26.04
N TRP A 187 -26.50 1.00 25.12
CA TRP A 187 -26.32 0.80 23.68
C TRP A 187 -25.00 1.38 23.18
N LEU A 188 -24.69 2.64 23.55
CA LEU A 188 -23.43 3.27 23.21
C LEU A 188 -22.23 2.43 23.66
N ARG A 189 -22.28 1.86 24.87
CA ARG A 189 -21.22 0.96 25.36
C ARG A 189 -21.06 -0.27 24.48
N LEU A 190 -22.16 -0.97 24.19
CA LEU A 190 -22.12 -2.21 23.40
C LEU A 190 -21.58 -1.96 21.97
N ASP A 191 -22.00 -0.88 21.33
CA ASP A 191 -21.54 -0.57 19.98
C ASP A 191 -20.08 -0.07 19.97
N VAL A 192 -19.64 0.68 20.99
CA VAL A 192 -18.20 1.03 21.16
C VAL A 192 -17.35 -0.22 21.36
N ASP A 193 -17.80 -1.19 22.17
CA ASP A 193 -17.06 -2.43 22.40
C ASP A 193 -16.96 -3.25 21.11
N LYS A 194 -18.07 -3.39 20.35
CA LYS A 194 -18.06 -4.03 19.02
C LYS A 194 -17.10 -3.32 18.07
N ILE A 195 -17.05 -1.99 18.10
CA ILE A 195 -16.15 -1.21 17.27
C ILE A 195 -14.70 -1.51 17.64
N ARG A 196 -14.35 -1.47 18.93
CA ARG A 196 -12.98 -1.79 19.38
C ARG A 196 -12.57 -3.21 19.01
N THR A 197 -13.43 -4.19 19.24
CA THR A 197 -13.15 -5.59 18.90
C THR A 197 -12.98 -5.75 17.40
N GLY A 198 -13.85 -5.14 16.58
CA GLY A 198 -13.72 -5.23 15.13
C GLY A 198 -12.51 -4.46 14.59
N ALA A 199 -12.17 -3.29 15.16
CA ALA A 199 -10.97 -2.53 14.82
C ALA A 199 -9.69 -3.34 15.06
N ARG A 200 -9.59 -4.03 16.20
CA ARG A 200 -8.45 -4.93 16.49
C ARG A 200 -8.36 -6.12 15.53
N ARG A 201 -9.50 -6.76 15.24
CA ARG A 201 -9.53 -7.87 14.29
C ARG A 201 -9.06 -7.42 12.92
N PHE A 202 -9.55 -6.28 12.47
CA PHE A 202 -9.16 -5.71 11.19
C PHE A 202 -7.71 -5.30 11.13
N GLU A 203 -7.17 -4.67 12.17
CA GLU A 203 -5.73 -4.40 12.26
C GLU A 203 -4.91 -5.69 12.10
N THR A 204 -5.31 -6.76 12.78
CA THR A 204 -4.63 -8.06 12.71
C THR A 204 -4.77 -8.72 11.33
N ASP A 205 -5.99 -8.73 10.77
CA ASP A 205 -6.28 -9.31 9.46
C ASP A 205 -5.57 -8.54 8.33
N LEU A 206 -5.48 -7.21 8.43
CA LEU A 206 -4.71 -6.39 7.50
C LEU A 206 -3.22 -6.70 7.57
N LEU A 207 -2.64 -6.70 8.78
CA LEU A 207 -1.21 -6.96 8.95
C LEU A 207 -0.82 -8.34 8.42
N THR A 208 -1.61 -9.37 8.73
CA THR A 208 -1.36 -10.74 8.25
C THR A 208 -1.46 -10.85 6.73
N ARG A 209 -2.46 -10.22 6.11
CA ARG A 209 -2.60 -10.20 4.63
C ARG A 209 -1.50 -9.39 3.95
N PHE A 210 -1.11 -8.26 4.53
CA PHE A 210 0.01 -7.46 4.04
C PHE A 210 1.32 -8.23 4.11
N GLU A 211 1.57 -8.96 5.20
CA GLU A 211 2.73 -9.84 5.29
C GLU A 211 2.69 -10.96 4.25
N ALA A 212 1.53 -11.58 4.03
CA ALA A 212 1.36 -12.62 3.01
C ALA A 212 1.65 -12.08 1.59
N ARG A 213 1.06 -10.94 1.23
CA ARG A 213 1.26 -10.34 -0.10
C ARG A 213 2.69 -9.82 -0.28
N ARG A 214 3.32 -9.27 0.76
CA ARG A 214 4.75 -8.91 0.75
C ARG A 214 5.64 -10.14 0.50
N GLN A 215 5.30 -11.30 1.05
CA GLN A 215 6.04 -12.54 0.79
C GLN A 215 5.88 -13.00 -0.66
N ILE A 216 4.66 -12.93 -1.21
CA ILE A 216 4.38 -13.28 -2.61
C ILE A 216 5.17 -12.37 -3.55
N GLU A 217 5.07 -11.04 -3.39
CA GLU A 217 5.77 -10.08 -4.27
C GLU A 217 7.30 -10.25 -4.19
N ARG A 218 7.84 -10.56 -3.00
CA ARG A 218 9.27 -10.92 -2.86
C ARG A 218 9.63 -12.19 -3.63
N ARG A 219 8.83 -13.25 -3.50
CA ARG A 219 9.05 -14.51 -4.22
C ARG A 219 8.97 -14.32 -5.73
N VAL A 220 8.02 -13.52 -6.20
CA VAL A 220 7.89 -13.17 -7.62
C VAL A 220 9.12 -12.38 -8.09
N ALA A 221 9.57 -11.38 -7.33
CA ALA A 221 10.77 -10.62 -7.66
C ALA A 221 12.02 -11.52 -7.72
N GLU A 222 12.21 -12.41 -6.74
CA GLU A 222 13.29 -13.40 -6.70
C GLU A 222 13.22 -14.35 -7.90
N CYS A 223 12.04 -14.90 -8.20
CA CYS A 223 11.82 -15.79 -9.34
C CYS A 223 12.10 -15.12 -10.69
N ILE A 224 11.67 -13.86 -10.87
CA ILE A 224 11.96 -13.07 -12.07
C ILE A 224 13.46 -12.85 -12.21
N PHE A 225 14.16 -12.56 -11.12
CA PHE A 225 15.61 -12.36 -11.11
C PHE A 225 16.36 -13.64 -11.49
N ASP A 226 16.01 -14.78 -10.90
CA ASP A 226 16.65 -16.07 -11.14
C ASP A 226 16.40 -16.61 -12.56
N ARG A 227 15.22 -16.36 -13.14
CA ARG A 227 14.86 -16.79 -14.50
C ARG A 227 15.30 -15.82 -15.59
N ARG A 228 16.18 -14.86 -15.30
CA ARG A 228 16.64 -13.91 -16.33
C ARG A 228 17.42 -14.64 -17.43
N PRO A 229 17.08 -14.40 -18.71
CA PRO A 229 17.86 -14.93 -19.83
C PRO A 229 19.31 -14.47 -19.71
N SER A 230 20.24 -15.35 -20.07
CA SER A 230 21.65 -15.01 -20.14
C SER A 230 21.88 -13.79 -21.03
N VAL A 231 22.96 -13.05 -20.78
CA VAL A 231 23.31 -11.84 -21.54
C VAL A 231 23.27 -12.07 -23.06
N TRP A 232 23.63 -13.28 -23.50
CA TRP A 232 23.64 -13.69 -24.90
C TRP A 232 22.24 -13.82 -25.52
N SER A 233 21.27 -14.39 -24.81
CA SER A 233 19.92 -14.52 -25.34
C SER A 233 19.20 -13.18 -25.40
N ARG A 234 19.48 -12.23 -24.51
CA ARG A 234 18.94 -10.86 -24.61
C ARG A 234 19.48 -10.10 -25.82
N ILE A 235 20.78 -10.16 -26.10
CA ILE A 235 21.38 -9.44 -27.23
C ILE A 235 20.77 -9.88 -28.57
N MET A 236 20.31 -11.13 -28.64
CA MET A 236 19.72 -11.73 -29.83
C MET A 236 18.21 -11.47 -29.97
N MET A 237 17.57 -10.86 -28.97
CA MET A 237 16.13 -10.57 -28.95
C MET A 237 15.88 -9.07 -29.17
N SER A 238 14.81 -8.76 -29.90
CA SER A 238 14.31 -7.39 -30.02
C SER A 238 13.72 -6.89 -28.68
N GLU A 239 13.63 -5.56 -28.49
CA GLU A 239 13.05 -4.98 -27.26
C GLU A 239 11.61 -5.46 -27.02
N VAL A 240 10.82 -5.63 -28.08
CA VAL A 240 9.43 -6.13 -27.99
C VAL A 240 9.39 -7.59 -27.52
N GLU A 241 10.29 -8.45 -28.02
CA GLU A 241 10.38 -9.84 -27.58
C GLU A 241 10.89 -9.96 -26.14
N GLN A 242 11.73 -9.03 -25.70
CA GLN A 242 12.19 -8.97 -24.31
C GLN A 242 11.05 -8.61 -23.37
N ASP A 243 10.25 -7.59 -23.69
CA ASP A 243 9.10 -7.17 -22.89
C ASP A 243 8.03 -8.28 -22.80
N GLU A 244 7.71 -8.95 -23.91
CA GLU A 244 6.72 -10.02 -23.93
C GLU A 244 7.20 -11.25 -23.13
N ALA A 245 8.49 -11.59 -23.21
CA ALA A 245 9.09 -12.65 -22.43
C ALA A 245 9.20 -12.31 -20.93
N ASP A 246 9.40 -11.03 -20.57
CA ASP A 246 9.40 -10.57 -19.18
C ASP A 246 7.98 -10.61 -18.59
N ILE A 247 6.94 -10.23 -19.35
CA ILE A 247 5.53 -10.33 -18.93
C ILE A 247 5.09 -11.78 -18.74
N LEU A 248 5.45 -12.69 -19.67
CA LEU A 248 5.15 -14.11 -19.54
C LEU A 248 5.85 -14.73 -18.33
N ARG A 249 7.11 -14.37 -18.07
CA ARG A 249 7.85 -14.84 -16.89
C ARG A 249 7.27 -14.30 -15.59
N ALA A 250 6.84 -13.03 -15.55
CA ALA A 250 6.17 -12.48 -14.39
C ALA A 250 4.90 -13.28 -14.06
N ARG A 251 4.09 -13.60 -15.07
CA ARG A 251 2.89 -14.46 -14.89
C ARG A 251 3.23 -15.88 -14.44
N GLU A 252 4.26 -16.50 -15.00
CA GLU A 252 4.69 -17.82 -14.55
C GLU A 252 5.19 -17.83 -13.10
N CYS A 253 5.91 -16.79 -12.69
CA CYS A 253 6.37 -16.63 -11.32
C CYS A 253 5.23 -16.32 -10.36
N GLU A 254 4.21 -15.55 -10.76
CA GLU A 254 2.99 -15.32 -9.98
C GLU A 254 2.21 -16.61 -9.72
N VAL A 255 2.12 -17.53 -10.70
CA VAL A 255 1.42 -18.81 -10.55
C VAL A 255 2.16 -19.77 -9.58
N GLN A 256 3.46 -19.56 -9.37
CA GLN A 256 4.29 -20.42 -8.51
C GLN A 256 4.47 -19.92 -7.06
N ALA A 257 4.15 -18.66 -6.78
CA ALA A 257 4.43 -17.98 -5.51
C ALA A 257 3.37 -18.24 -4.42
#